data_AF-A0A6A4H4V6-F1
#
_entry.id   AF-A0A6A4H4V6-F1
#
_cell.length_a   1.000
_cell.length_b   1.000
_cell.length_c   1.000
_cell.angle_alpha   90.00
_cell.angle_beta   90.00
_cell.angle_gamma   90.00
#
_symmetry.space_group_name_H-M   'P 1'
#
loop_
_entity.id
_entity.type
_entity.pdbx_description
1 polymer ?
#
loop_
_entity_poly.entity_id
_entity_poly.type
_entity_poly.pdbx_seq_one_letter_code
_entity_poly.pdbx_strand_id
1 'polypeptide(L)'
;NLPRLRLSSSHMKMILWVMRSLNPKEVPSYKALQEEQAQLRELCGIPSIQYKSQQGDIYYLNDVTDMLKKNFENPETAQHIMFYPEDTDGAPRSEFTQFA
;
A
#
# COMPACT_ATOMS: atom_id res chain seq x y z
N ASN A 1 -4.60 -6.32 -5.63
CA ASN A 1 -3.63 -5.31 -5.15
C ASN A 1 -3.66 -4.08 -6.04
N LEU A 2 -4.57 -3.15 -5.77
CA LEU A 2 -4.65 -1.83 -6.42
C LEU A 2 -4.89 -0.79 -5.31
N PRO A 3 -3.84 -0.37 -4.59
CA PRO A 3 -4.00 0.41 -3.35
C PRO A 3 -4.69 1.76 -3.58
N ARG A 4 -4.58 2.34 -4.78
CA ARG A 4 -5.20 3.61 -5.16
C ARG A 4 -6.49 3.48 -5.97
N LEU A 5 -6.89 2.26 -6.34
CA LEU A 5 -8.09 2.00 -7.14
C LEU A 5 -8.96 0.94 -6.46
N ARG A 6 -10.00 1.39 -5.76
CA ARG A 6 -10.94 0.51 -5.06
C ARG A 6 -12.00 -0.01 -6.03
N LEU A 7 -11.77 -1.22 -6.55
CA LEU A 7 -12.74 -1.94 -7.37
C LEU A 7 -13.47 -2.99 -6.52
N SER A 8 -14.79 -2.99 -6.59
CA SER A 8 -15.60 -4.07 -6.01
C SER A 8 -15.49 -5.35 -6.85
N SER A 9 -15.89 -6.48 -6.27
CA SER A 9 -15.99 -7.77 -6.97
C SER A 9 -16.83 -7.67 -8.25
N SER A 10 -17.90 -6.87 -8.23
CA SER A 10 -18.76 -6.65 -9.40
C SER A 10 -18.02 -5.92 -10.52
N HIS A 11 -17.24 -4.88 -10.19
CA HIS A 11 -16.41 -4.17 -11.17
C HIS A 11 -15.36 -5.11 -11.79
N MET A 12 -14.68 -5.91 -10.97
CA MET A 12 -13.68 -6.87 -11.46
C MET A 12 -14.28 -7.94 -12.38
N LYS A 13 -15.48 -8.46 -12.05
CA LYS A 13 -16.21 -9.39 -12.92
C LYS A 13 -16.59 -8.74 -14.24
N MET A 14 -17.03 -7.48 -14.22
CA MET A 14 -17.32 -6.71 -15.44
C MET A 14 -16.07 -6.55 -16.30
N ILE A 15 -14.93 -6.17 -15.71
CA ILE A 15 -13.66 -6.02 -16.43
C ILE A 15 -13.27 -7.36 -17.08
N LEU A 16 -13.31 -8.47 -16.33
CA LEU A 16 -13.02 -9.79 -16.86
C LEU A 16 -13.99 -10.22 -17.97
N TRP A 17 -15.26 -9.81 -17.89
CA TRP A 17 -16.25 -10.07 -18.93
C TRP A 17 -15.93 -9.30 -20.21
N VAL A 18 -15.55 -8.03 -20.10
CA VAL A 18 -15.09 -7.22 -21.26
C VAL A 18 -13.84 -7.84 -21.88
N MET A 19 -12.85 -8.22 -21.06
CA MET A 19 -11.63 -8.85 -21.55
C MET A 19 -11.92 -10.16 -22.29
N ARG A 20 -12.83 -11.01 -21.76
CA ARG A 20 -13.26 -12.25 -22.43
C ARG A 20 -13.92 -12.00 -23.78
N SER A 21 -14.67 -10.91 -23.89
CA SER A 21 -15.36 -10.53 -25.13
C SER A 21 -14.38 -10.11 -26.23
N LEU A 22 -13.21 -9.59 -25.85
CA LEU A 22 -12.15 -9.19 -26.79
C LEU A 22 -11.19 -10.33 -27.13
N ASN A 23 -10.78 -11.13 -26.12
CA ASN A 23 -9.92 -12.29 -26.33
C ASN A 23 -10.21 -13.39 -25.29
N PRO A 24 -11.02 -14.40 -25.63
CA PRO A 24 -11.48 -15.39 -24.67
C PRO A 24 -10.40 -16.36 -24.19
N LYS A 25 -9.29 -16.52 -24.91
CA LYS A 25 -8.31 -17.60 -24.65
C LYS A 25 -7.35 -17.31 -23.50
N GLU A 26 -7.12 -16.05 -23.16
CA GLU A 26 -6.07 -15.64 -22.20
C GLU A 26 -6.61 -15.00 -20.92
N VAL A 27 -7.92 -15.04 -20.69
CA VAL A 27 -8.53 -14.34 -19.54
C VAL A 27 -8.80 -15.29 -18.38
N PRO A 28 -8.15 -15.09 -17.22
CA PRO A 28 -8.31 -15.97 -16.06
C PRO A 28 -9.75 -15.91 -15.52
N SER A 29 -10.17 -16.99 -14.86
CA SER A 29 -11.41 -16.97 -14.07
C SER A 29 -11.30 -15.94 -12.95
N TYR A 30 -12.44 -15.45 -12.47
CA TYR A 30 -12.45 -14.53 -11.33
C TYR A 30 -11.81 -15.16 -10.08
N LYS A 31 -12.01 -16.47 -9.89
CA LYS A 31 -11.41 -17.26 -8.81
C LYS A 31 -9.88 -17.33 -8.94
N ALA A 32 -9.38 -17.66 -10.13
CA ALA A 32 -7.95 -17.70 -10.40
C ALA A 32 -7.29 -16.32 -10.17
N LEU A 33 -7.96 -15.24 -10.59
CA LEU A 33 -7.48 -13.89 -10.31
C LEU A 33 -7.41 -13.59 -8.80
N GLN A 34 -8.39 -14.02 -8.01
CA GLN A 34 -8.37 -13.83 -6.56
C GLN A 34 -7.28 -14.65 -5.87
N GLU A 35 -7.05 -15.88 -6.33
CA GLU A 35 -5.96 -16.74 -5.85
C GLU A 35 -4.61 -16.08 -6.10
N GLU A 36 -4.39 -15.56 -7.31
CA GLU A 36 -3.15 -14.84 -7.62
C GLU A 36 -3.00 -13.54 -6.81
N GLN A 37 -4.08 -12.82 -6.59
CA GLN A 37 -4.05 -11.64 -5.71
C GLN A 37 -3.69 -11.99 -4.27
N ALA A 38 -4.10 -13.16 -3.77
CA ALA A 38 -3.73 -13.66 -2.46
C ALA A 38 -2.26 -14.04 -2.40
N GLN A 39 -1.77 -14.80 -3.38
CA GLN A 39 -0.34 -15.16 -3.50
C GLN A 39 0.56 -13.92 -3.57
N LEU A 40 0.21 -12.94 -4.40
CA LEU A 40 0.93 -11.67 -4.48
C LEU A 40 0.90 -10.89 -3.16
N ARG A 41 -0.17 -10.98 -2.39
CA ARG A 41 -0.26 -10.35 -1.07
C ARG A 41 0.62 -11.08 -0.05
N GLU A 42 0.76 -12.40 -0.12
CA GLU A 42 1.70 -13.12 0.73
C GLU A 42 3.16 -12.82 0.37
N LEU A 43 3.48 -12.71 -0.92
CA LEU A 43 4.84 -12.46 -1.39
C LEU A 43 5.30 -11.01 -1.19
N CYS A 44 4.42 -10.04 -1.40
CA CYS A 44 4.78 -8.62 -1.49
C CYS A 44 3.94 -7.71 -0.57
N GLY A 45 2.97 -8.26 0.17
CA GLY A 45 2.15 -7.49 1.09
C GLY A 45 2.95 -6.99 2.28
N ILE A 46 2.50 -5.88 2.85
CA ILE A 46 3.01 -5.39 4.13
C ILE A 46 2.24 -6.13 5.23
N PRO A 47 2.91 -6.75 6.22
CA PRO A 47 2.23 -7.48 7.28
C PRO A 47 1.39 -6.54 8.14
N SER A 48 0.16 -6.96 8.43
CA SER A 48 -0.71 -6.29 9.40
C SER A 48 -0.58 -6.97 10.76
N ILE A 49 -0.03 -6.24 11.72
CA ILE A 49 0.23 -6.69 13.08
C ILE A 49 -0.96 -6.32 13.96
N GLN A 50 -1.45 -7.29 14.73
CA GLN A 50 -2.51 -7.08 15.70
C GLN A 50 -1.92 -6.54 17.01
N TYR A 51 -2.54 -5.49 17.53
CA TYR A 51 -2.23 -4.91 18.84
C TYR A 51 -3.48 -4.89 19.71
N LYS A 52 -3.25 -4.86 21.03
CA LYS A 52 -4.30 -4.69 22.03
C LYS A 52 -4.01 -3.44 22.85
N SER A 53 -4.97 -2.53 22.93
CA SER A 53 -4.88 -1.33 23.76
C SER A 53 -4.89 -1.72 25.23
N GLN A 54 -4.42 -0.82 26.10
CA GLN A 54 -4.52 -1.03 27.55
C GLN A 54 -5.98 -1.12 28.02
N GLN A 55 -6.92 -0.52 27.27
CA GLN A 55 -8.36 -0.56 27.52
C GLN A 55 -9.03 -1.83 26.97
N GLY A 56 -8.30 -2.65 26.21
CA GLY A 56 -8.74 -3.94 25.71
C GLY A 56 -9.11 -3.97 24.23
N ASP A 57 -9.13 -2.83 23.55
CA ASP A 57 -9.48 -2.72 22.14
C ASP A 57 -8.44 -3.36 21.24
N ILE A 58 -8.90 -4.12 20.24
CA ILE A 58 -8.03 -4.72 19.24
C ILE A 58 -7.95 -3.79 18.04
N TYR A 59 -6.73 -3.43 17.65
CA TYR A 59 -6.47 -2.66 16.44
C TYR A 59 -5.34 -3.31 15.65
N TYR A 60 -5.27 -2.98 14.36
CA TYR A 60 -4.27 -3.52 13.46
C TYR A 60 -3.44 -2.38 12.88
N LEU A 61 -2.13 -2.53 12.89
CA LEU A 61 -1.22 -1.61 12.21
C LEU A 61 -0.40 -2.39 11.21
N ASN A 62 -0.17 -1.78 10.04
CA ASN A 62 0.83 -2.31 9.12
C ASN A 62 2.22 -2.05 9.70
N ASP A 63 3.16 -2.97 9.49
CA ASP A 63 4.54 -2.75 9.90
C ASP A 63 5.11 -1.53 9.16
N VAL A 64 5.46 -0.51 9.95
CA VAL A 64 5.99 0.77 9.45
C VAL A 64 7.34 0.57 8.77
N THR A 65 8.16 -0.35 9.29
CA THR A 65 9.50 -0.62 8.76
C THR A 65 9.40 -1.24 7.37
N ASP A 66 8.56 -2.25 7.21
CA ASP A 66 8.32 -2.90 5.92
C ASP A 66 7.66 -1.94 4.92
N MET A 67 6.75 -1.08 5.39
CA MET A 67 6.13 -0.06 4.54
C MET A 67 7.17 0.94 4.01
N LEU A 68 8.07 1.43 4.87
CA LEU A 68 9.15 2.32 4.46
C LEU A 68 10.11 1.62 3.50
N LYS A 69 10.55 0.40 3.84
CA LYS A 69 11.43 -0.40 2.99
C LYS A 69 10.87 -0.57 1.59
N LYS A 70 9.58 -0.91 1.45
CA LYS A 70 8.92 -1.04 0.14
C LYS A 70 8.87 0.26 -0.67
N ASN A 71 8.73 1.40 0.00
CA ASN A 71 8.78 2.71 -0.67
C ASN A 71 10.18 3.04 -1.18
N PHE A 72 11.23 2.71 -0.42
CA PHE A 72 12.62 2.88 -0.86
C PHE A 72 13.06 1.85 -1.91
N GLU A 73 12.53 0.63 -1.89
CA GLU A 73 12.79 -0.42 -2.90
C GLU A 73 12.21 -0.06 -4.27
N ASN A 74 11.12 0.72 -4.32
CA ASN A 74 10.49 1.11 -5.58
C ASN A 74 11.21 2.34 -6.18
N PRO A 75 11.94 2.21 -7.31
CA PRO A 75 12.70 3.32 -7.88
C PRO A 75 11.82 4.52 -8.28
N GLU A 76 10.57 4.28 -8.70
CA GLU A 76 9.64 5.34 -9.06
C GLU A 76 9.17 6.14 -7.84
N THR A 77 9.06 5.48 -6.68
CA THR A 77 8.65 6.15 -5.43
C THR A 77 9.84 6.77 -4.73
N ALA A 78 10.98 6.08 -4.70
CA ALA A 78 12.18 6.46 -3.96
C ALA A 78 12.73 7.82 -4.38
N GLN A 79 12.71 8.14 -5.69
CA GLN A 79 13.15 9.44 -6.21
C GLN A 79 12.33 10.63 -5.68
N HIS A 80 11.14 10.39 -5.14
CA HIS A 80 10.25 11.41 -4.59
C HIS A 80 10.29 11.48 -3.06
N ILE A 81 11.08 10.62 -2.39
CA ILE A 81 11.25 10.68 -0.93
C ILE A 81 12.25 11.79 -0.61
N MET A 82 11.78 12.83 0.07
CA MET A 82 12.60 13.94 0.55
C MET A 82 12.75 13.88 2.07
N PHE A 83 13.97 14.02 2.56
CA PHE A 83 14.23 14.18 3.99
C PHE A 83 14.05 15.64 4.36
N TYR A 84 13.38 15.89 5.48
CA TYR A 84 13.36 17.22 6.07
C TYR A 84 14.77 17.59 6.51
N PRO A 85 15.19 18.86 6.34
CA PRO A 85 16.50 19.31 6.81
C PRO A 85 16.62 19.09 8.33
N GLU A 86 17.78 18.62 8.78
CA GLU A 86 18.09 18.52 10.20
C GLU A 86 18.60 19.87 10.72
N ASP A 87 17.91 20.43 11.72
CA ASP A 87 18.34 21.66 12.41
C ASP A 87 19.60 21.37 13.25
N THR A 88 20.78 21.64 12.69
CA THR A 88 22.08 21.34 13.29
C THR A 88 22.65 22.47 14.17
N ASP A 89 21.91 23.58 14.35
CA ASP A 89 22.48 24.85 14.82
C ASP A 89 21.99 25.35 16.20
N GLY A 90 21.48 24.45 17.06
CA GLY A 90 21.33 24.69 18.50
C GLY A 90 20.32 25.76 18.96
N ALA A 91 19.62 26.44 18.06
CA ALA A 91 18.57 27.38 18.41
C ALA A 91 17.20 26.66 18.51
N PRO A 92 16.39 26.91 19.56
CA PRO A 92 15.06 26.32 19.66
C PRO A 92 14.15 26.95 18.59
N ARG A 93 13.76 26.16 17.60
CA ARG A 93 12.74 26.54 16.63
C ARG A 93 11.45 25.76 16.88
N SER A 94 10.36 26.51 16.95
CA SER A 94 9.00 25.97 17.03
C SER A 94 8.44 25.82 15.62
N GLU A 95 7.48 24.91 15.44
CA GLU A 95 6.76 24.67 14.17
C GLU A 95 6.16 25.96 13.56
N PHE A 96 5.95 27.00 14.36
CA PHE A 96 5.46 28.32 13.93
C PHE A 96 6.50 29.22 13.23
N THR A 97 7.78 28.83 13.18
CA THR A 97 8.87 29.67 12.65
C THR A 97 9.44 29.22 11.30
N GLN A 98 8.87 28.20 10.66
CA GLN A 98 9.42 27.65 9.41
C GLN A 98 8.97 28.40 8.13
N PHE A 99 8.03 29.33 8.22
CA PHE A 99 7.46 30.06 7.06
C PHE A 99 7.62 31.59 7.13
N ALA A 100 8.67 32.11 7.77
CA ALA A 100 9.00 33.54 7.77
C ALA A 100 10.30 33.81 7.00
#